data_AF-A0A516P1H8-F1
#
_entry.id   AF-A0A516P1H8-F1
#
_cell.length_a   1.000
_cell.length_b   1.000
_cell.length_c   1.000
_cell.angle_alpha   90.00
_cell.angle_beta   90.00
_cell.angle_gamma   90.00
#
_symmetry.space_group_name_H-M   'P 1'
#
loop_
_entity.id
_entity.type
_entity.pdbx_description
1 polymer ?
#
loop_
_entity_poly.entity_id
_entity_poly.type
_entity_poly.pdbx_seq_one_letter_code
_entity_poly.pdbx_strand_id
1 'polypeptide(L)' 'MTSSSKIREACSFWDTVYNVGVGMNGAAAKANLTHNIATDMMDGDLNGCITIGAPETSTIGAVSYATQAWCCK' A
#
# COMPACT_ATOMS: atom_id res chain seq x y z
N MET A 1 -25.95 -1.47 24.48
CA MET A 1 -25.33 -2.45 23.58
C MET A 1 -25.93 -2.27 22.20
N THR A 2 -25.41 -1.34 21.41
CA THR A 2 -25.81 -1.14 20.01
C THR A 2 -24.93 -2.02 19.14
N SER A 3 -25.55 -3.04 18.54
CA SER A 3 -24.92 -3.96 17.60
C SER A 3 -24.54 -3.19 16.35
N SER A 4 -23.27 -2.77 16.26
CA SER A 4 -22.67 -2.24 15.04
C SER A 4 -22.30 -3.41 14.15
N SER A 5 -23.08 -3.65 13.09
CA SER A 5 -22.69 -4.49 11.97
C SER A 5 -21.40 -3.94 11.36
N LYS A 6 -20.25 -4.41 11.86
CA LYS A 6 -18.92 -4.04 11.38
C LYS A 6 -18.85 -4.36 9.88
N ILE A 7 -18.77 -3.33 9.03
CA ILE A 7 -18.05 -3.50 7.76
C ILE A 7 -16.64 -3.96 8.19
N ARG A 8 -16.31 -5.21 7.89
CA ARG A 8 -15.10 -5.86 8.43
C ARG A 8 -13.78 -5.24 7.94
N GLU A 9 -13.80 -4.30 6.99
CA GLU A 9 -12.61 -3.95 6.20
C GLU A 9 -12.48 -2.46 5.80
N ALA A 10 -13.06 -1.52 6.55
CA ALA A 10 -12.77 -0.10 6.32
C ALA A 10 -11.65 0.38 7.25
N CYS A 11 -10.51 0.80 6.67
CA CYS A 11 -9.48 1.53 7.41
C CYS A 11 -9.85 3.01 7.49
N SER A 12 -9.53 3.67 8.60
CA SER A 12 -9.63 5.13 8.66
C SER A 12 -8.63 5.73 7.67
N PHE A 13 -8.98 6.85 7.04
CA PHE A 13 -8.06 7.57 6.17
C PHE A 13 -6.76 7.94 6.89
N TRP A 14 -6.83 8.26 8.19
CA TRP A 14 -5.68 8.62 9.02
C TRP A 14 -4.81 7.44 9.42
N ASP A 15 -5.37 6.22 9.39
CA ASP A 15 -4.67 4.97 9.71
C ASP A 15 -4.17 4.28 8.42
N THR A 16 -4.37 4.92 7.26
CA THR A 16 -3.99 4.37 5.96
C THR A 16 -2.65 4.93 5.53
N VAL A 17 -1.69 4.04 5.27
CA VAL A 17 -0.37 4.38 4.72
C VAL A 17 -0.17 3.74 3.35
N TYR A 18 0.74 4.29 2.56
CA TYR A 18 0.95 3.86 1.18
C TYR A 18 2.43 3.65 0.88
N ASN A 19 2.76 2.50 0.30
CA ASN A 19 4.00 2.34 -0.43
C ASN A 19 3.78 2.72 -1.89
N VAL A 20 4.75 3.44 -2.45
CA VAL A 20 4.76 3.83 -3.86
C VAL A 20 6.09 3.40 -4.47
N GLY A 21 6.02 2.70 -5.59
CA GLY A 21 7.16 2.40 -6.46
C GLY A 21 7.08 3.20 -7.75
N VAL A 22 8.22 3.66 -8.24
CA VAL A 22 8.31 4.46 -9.47
C VAL A 22 9.26 3.79 -10.45
N GLY A 23 8.92 3.82 -11.74
CA GLY A 23 9.79 3.27 -12.78
C GLY A 23 9.46 3.78 -14.18
N MET A 24 10.37 3.52 -15.12
CA MET A 24 10.21 3.89 -16.54
C MET A 24 9.14 3.05 -17.27
N ASN A 25 8.70 1.94 -16.64
CA ASN A 25 7.61 1.10 -17.11
C ASN A 25 6.96 0.39 -15.91
N GLY A 26 5.83 -0.29 -16.14
CA GLY A 26 5.09 -0.95 -15.07
C GLY A 26 5.88 -2.03 -14.33
N ALA A 27 6.79 -2.74 -15.00
CA ALA A 27 7.61 -3.76 -14.36
C ALA A 27 8.65 -3.15 -13.41
N ALA A 28 9.32 -2.07 -13.84
CA ALA A 28 10.26 -1.33 -13.01
C ALA A 28 9.56 -0.68 -11.80
N ALA A 29 8.37 -0.09 -12.00
CA ALA A 29 7.59 0.49 -10.92
C ALA A 29 7.17 -0.57 -9.88
N LYS A 30 6.74 -1.76 -10.32
CA LYS A 30 6.42 -2.88 -9.43
C LYS A 30 7.64 -3.39 -8.67
N ALA A 31 8.79 -3.54 -9.34
CA ALA A 31 10.03 -3.96 -8.68
C ALA A 31 10.46 -2.94 -7.61
N ASN A 32 10.35 -1.64 -7.90
CA ASN A 32 10.63 -0.59 -6.93
C ASN A 32 9.62 -0.61 -5.76
N LEU A 33 8.34 -0.84 -6.03
CA LEU A 33 7.32 -0.99 -4.97
C LEU A 33 7.65 -2.17 -4.05
N THR A 34 7.99 -3.34 -4.61
CA THR A 34 8.36 -4.52 -3.83
C THR A 34 9.60 -4.26 -2.96
N HIS A 35 10.59 -3.54 -3.50
CA HIS A 35 11.75 -3.13 -2.73
C HIS A 35 11.38 -2.22 -1.55
N ASN A 36 10.56 -1.19 -1.79
CA ASN A 36 10.13 -0.26 -0.75
C ASN A 36 9.33 -0.97 0.36
N ILE A 37 8.40 -1.86 -0.01
CA ILE A 37 7.65 -2.68 0.96
C ILE A 37 8.60 -3.55 1.80
N ALA A 38 9.60 -4.18 1.15
CA ALA A 38 10.56 -5.01 1.87
C ALA A 38 11.39 -4.20 2.87
N THR A 39 11.83 -2.99 2.48
CA THR A 39 12.54 -2.07 3.37
C THR A 39 11.68 -1.67 4.57
N ASP A 40 10.44 -1.22 4.34
CA ASP A 40 9.55 -0.80 5.42
C ASP A 40 9.15 -1.96 6.35
N MET A 41 9.09 -3.20 5.84
CA MET A 41 8.94 -4.40 6.67
C MET A 41 10.18 -4.67 7.53
N MET A 42 11.38 -4.45 7.00
CA MET A 42 12.64 -4.65 7.74
C MET A 42 12.86 -3.57 8.80
N ASP A 43 12.50 -2.32 8.49
CA ASP A 43 12.60 -1.19 9.41
C ASP A 43 11.48 -1.19 10.47
N GLY A 44 10.44 -1.99 10.24
CA GLY A 44 9.34 -2.21 11.17
C GLY A 44 8.19 -1.21 11.05
N ASP A 45 8.21 -0.37 10.02
CA ASP A 45 7.19 0.64 9.73
C ASP A 45 5.83 0.00 9.38
N LEU A 46 5.85 -1.23 8.85
CA LEU A 46 4.65 -2.01 8.54
C LEU A 46 4.23 -2.99 9.66
N ASN A 47 4.83 -2.92 10.84
CA ASN A 47 4.47 -3.80 11.94
C ASN A 47 3.05 -3.53 12.45
N GLY A 48 2.22 -4.58 12.48
CA GLY A 48 0.81 -4.47 12.88
C GLY A 48 -0.10 -3.92 11.78
N CYS A 49 0.46 -3.61 10.60
CA CYS A 49 -0.33 -3.17 9.46
C CYS A 49 -0.92 -4.35 8.68
N ILE A 50 -2.10 -4.13 8.09
CA ILE A 50 -2.73 -5.07 7.15
C ILE A 50 -2.80 -4.48 5.76
N THR A 51 -2.61 -5.30 4.73
CA THR A 51 -2.76 -4.84 3.34
C THR A 51 -4.21 -4.51 3.02
N ILE A 52 -4.44 -3.43 2.28
CA ILE A 52 -5.75 -3.05 1.75
C ILE A 52 -5.71 -3.28 0.23
N GLY A 53 -6.46 -4.28 -0.23
CA GLY A 53 -6.53 -4.62 -1.66
C GLY A 53 -5.21 -5.18 -2.22
N ALA A 54 -5.09 -5.13 -3.54
CA ALA A 54 -3.90 -5.57 -4.27
C ALA A 54 -3.05 -4.38 -4.75
N PRO A 55 -1.77 -4.59 -5.07
CA PRO A 55 -0.93 -3.55 -5.66
C PRO A 55 -1.46 -3.14 -7.02
N GLU A 56 -1.70 -1.84 -7.19
CA GLU A 56 -2.15 -1.27 -8.45
C GLU A 56 -1.00 -0.62 -9.20
N THR A 57 -1.10 -0.52 -10.53
CA THR A 57 -0.07 0.13 -11.35
C THR A 57 -0.72 1.06 -12.36
N SER A 58 -0.27 2.29 -12.42
CA SER A 58 -0.76 3.33 -13.32
C SER A 58 0.41 4.02 -14.02
N THR A 59 0.21 4.48 -15.24
CA THR A 59 1.23 5.22 -16.00
C THR A 59 0.71 6.60 -16.34
N ILE A 60 1.49 7.62 -16.01
CA ILE A 60 1.19 9.03 -16.29
C ILE A 60 2.36 9.59 -17.10
N GLY A 61 2.11 9.88 -18.38
CA GLY A 61 3.17 10.30 -19.30
C GLY A 61 4.21 9.19 -19.51
N ALA A 62 5.48 9.50 -19.27
CA ALA A 62 6.61 8.58 -19.44
C ALA A 62 6.99 7.83 -18.14
N VAL A 63 6.21 7.98 -17.07
CA VAL A 63 6.51 7.41 -15.75
C VAL A 63 5.39 6.47 -15.32
N SER A 64 5.77 5.29 -14.85
CA SER A 64 4.87 4.32 -14.22
C SER A 64 5.01 4.37 -12.70
N TYR A 65 3.87 4.24 -12.03
CA TYR A 65 3.74 4.19 -10.58
C TYR A 65 3.07 2.88 -10.20
N ALA A 66 3.55 2.23 -9.15
CA ALA A 66 2.89 1.12 -8.51
C ALA A 66 2.62 1.45 -7.05
N THR A 67 1.44 1.14 -6.53
CA THR A 67 1.02 1.56 -5.19
C THR A 67 0.38 0.41 -4.42
N GLN A 68 0.72 0.27 -3.14
CA GLN A 68 0.06 -0.64 -2.20
C GLN A 68 -0.37 0.16 -0.96
N ALA A 69 -1.62 -0.01 -0.56
CA ALA A 69 -2.18 0.61 0.63
C ALA A 69 -2.14 -0.36 1.82
N TRP A 70 -1.97 0.18 3.02
CA TRP A 70 -1.95 -0.57 4.27
C TRP A 70 -2.79 0.15 5.33
N CYS A 71 -3.34 -0.61 6.27
CA CYS A 71 -4.02 -0.10 7.45
C CYS A 71 -3.20 -0.41 8.69
N CYS A 72 -2.70 0.62 9.38
CA CYS A 72 -1.85 0.51 10.57
C CYS A 72 -2.63 1.07 11.77
N LYS A 73 -2.79 0.28 12.84
CA LYS A 73 -3.53 0.66 14.06
C LYS A 73 -2.67 0.58 15.30
#